data_AF-A0A1I7T4Q0-F1
#
_entry.id   AF-A0A1I7T4Q0-F1
#
_cell.length_a   1.000
_cell.length_b   1.000
_cell.length_c   1.000
_cell.angle_alpha   90.00
_cell.angle_beta   90.00
_cell.angle_gamma   90.00
#
_symmetry.space_group_name_H-M   'P 1'
#
loop_
_entity.id
_entity.type
_entity.pdbx_description
1 polymer ?
#
loop_
_entity_poly.entity_id
_entity_poly.type
_entity_poly.pdbx_seq_one_letter_code
_entity_poly.pdbx_strand_id
1 'polypeptide(L)'
;MFPLLQLPSSCIQNVADQWKTIELYEFSFLSKRAKEVSKRKKVDDSKVIIDLNSRKIYFLKNGGNMRFEQNRFVVHQRQPSSLDTDIILFLQATQNFLNITNCRFETVYFNLKPPLTIDQLIMTIDWMNGLQNEIRKVVIFRATWQMFEIFINRFRKSINQLLAPYGGLKWDGIVQKRLKFEIKESFCSNPSQWFHLDFLFNMDTEQISAEKIDMSAQDLNVFLRSWQEGKTNRNLEKIDFVTCSKIDVKEVLKGCGGVLMDPRTTKVMAQKSGRYFLNDVWIRGGIHIRRNDGRLAVIQTSSYEYWKKGENAKKGHVEKYLKILEVWNSEDNSEKWMEKVFFIYII
;
A
#
# COMPACT_ATOMS: atom_id res chain seq x y z
N MET A 1 22.75 -0.13 46.87
CA MET A 1 22.28 0.18 45.49
C MET A 1 23.53 0.47 44.65
N PHE A 2 23.76 -0.26 43.56
CA PHE A 2 24.96 -0.11 42.73
C PHE A 2 24.80 1.08 41.76
N PRO A 3 25.74 2.05 41.71
CA PRO A 3 25.56 3.29 40.94
C PRO A 3 25.92 3.08 39.47
N LEU A 4 25.03 2.42 38.71
CA LEU A 4 25.27 2.05 37.30
C LEU A 4 25.75 3.24 36.44
N LEU A 5 25.21 4.44 36.66
CA LEU A 5 25.56 5.66 35.90
C LEU A 5 26.93 6.26 36.24
N GLN A 6 27.62 5.77 37.29
CA GLN A 6 28.98 6.18 37.65
C GLN A 6 30.05 5.33 36.97
N LEU A 7 29.68 4.19 36.37
CA LEU A 7 30.62 3.34 35.65
C LEU A 7 31.26 4.05 34.44
N PRO A 8 32.43 3.59 33.97
CA PRO A 8 32.97 4.01 32.68
C PRO A 8 31.98 3.79 31.54
N SER A 9 31.99 4.67 30.54
CA SER A 9 30.99 4.65 29.46
C SER A 9 30.98 3.33 28.66
N SER A 10 32.12 2.67 28.50
CA SER A 10 32.22 1.34 27.87
C SER A 10 31.48 0.26 28.66
N CYS A 11 31.58 0.27 29.99
CA CYS A 11 30.90 -0.69 30.86
C CYS A 11 29.39 -0.50 30.82
N ILE A 12 28.91 0.75 30.89
CA ILE A 12 27.46 1.03 30.80
C ILE A 12 26.93 0.63 29.43
N GLN A 13 27.69 0.90 28.36
CA GLN A 13 27.28 0.51 27.00
C GLN A 13 27.12 -1.01 26.88
N ASN A 14 28.07 -1.80 27.38
CA ASN A 14 27.97 -3.26 27.36
C ASN A 14 26.70 -3.78 28.05
N VAL A 15 26.29 -3.14 29.15
CA VAL A 15 25.03 -3.47 29.84
C VAL A 15 23.82 -3.04 29.00
N ALA A 16 23.81 -1.82 28.48
CA ALA A 16 22.71 -1.29 27.67
C ALA A 16 22.50 -2.08 26.36
N ASP A 17 23.57 -2.64 25.79
CA ASP A 17 23.49 -3.48 24.60
C ASP A 17 22.71 -4.78 24.84
N GLN A 18 22.54 -5.21 26.09
CA GLN A 18 21.70 -6.36 26.47
C GLN A 18 20.22 -6.02 26.65
N TRP A 19 19.85 -4.74 26.75
CA TRP A 19 18.48 -4.32 27.05
C TRP A 19 17.55 -4.32 25.84
N LYS A 20 16.27 -4.58 26.05
CA LYS A 20 15.23 -4.44 25.03
C LYS A 20 15.03 -2.97 24.67
N THR A 21 14.46 -2.71 23.49
CA THR A 21 14.17 -1.35 23.00
C THR A 21 13.35 -0.53 23.99
N ILE A 22 12.40 -1.16 24.66
CA ILE A 22 11.54 -0.54 25.68
C ILE A 22 12.37 -0.11 26.89
N GLU A 23 13.19 -1.00 27.43
CA GLU A 23 14.05 -0.74 28.59
C GLU A 23 15.04 0.40 28.30
N LEU A 24 15.59 0.46 27.08
CA LEU A 24 16.46 1.55 26.64
C LEU A 24 15.75 2.90 26.54
N TYR A 25 14.50 2.88 26.07
CA TYR A 25 13.68 4.08 26.02
C TYR A 25 13.37 4.59 27.44
N GLU A 26 12.98 3.71 28.36
CA GLU A 26 12.74 4.08 29.77
C GLU A 26 14.01 4.59 30.44
N PHE A 27 15.14 3.90 30.25
CA PHE A 27 16.44 4.30 30.77
C PHE A 27 16.86 5.70 30.29
N SER A 28 16.51 6.06 29.05
CA SER A 28 16.89 7.35 28.47
C SER A 28 16.35 8.57 29.24
N PHE A 29 15.30 8.39 30.05
CA PHE A 29 14.72 9.45 30.87
C PHE A 29 15.46 9.70 32.18
N LEU A 30 16.37 8.82 32.60
CA LEU A 30 17.04 8.94 33.90
C LEU A 30 18.07 10.07 33.96
N SER A 31 18.77 10.35 32.86
CA SER A 31 19.75 11.44 32.77
C SER A 31 20.20 11.72 31.34
N LYS A 32 20.91 12.84 31.12
CA LYS A 32 21.60 13.11 29.84
C LYS A 32 22.57 11.98 29.47
N ARG A 33 23.31 11.45 30.43
CA ARG A 33 24.24 10.33 30.22
C ARG A 33 23.51 9.07 29.78
N ALA A 34 22.39 8.76 30.42
CA ALA A 34 21.55 7.62 30.07
C ALA A 34 21.01 7.72 28.64
N LYS A 35 20.51 8.92 28.26
CA LYS A 35 20.04 9.20 26.90
C LYS A 35 21.12 8.97 25.84
N GLU A 36 22.34 9.43 26.10
CA GLU A 36 23.46 9.25 25.16
C GLU A 36 23.90 7.79 25.04
N VAL A 37 23.84 7.01 26.12
CA VAL A 37 24.09 5.56 26.07
C VAL A 37 23.00 4.84 25.26
N SER A 38 21.72 5.16 25.48
CA SER A 38 20.61 4.53 24.74
C SER A 38 20.73 4.74 23.22
N LYS A 39 21.10 5.94 22.79
CA LYS A 39 21.26 6.29 21.37
C LYS A 39 22.39 5.52 20.67
N ARG A 40 23.43 5.14 21.40
CA ARG A 40 24.63 4.50 20.84
C ARG A 40 24.42 3.04 20.50
N LYS A 41 23.37 2.41 21.03
CA LYS A 41 23.09 1.02 20.75
C LYS A 41 22.86 0.83 19.25
N LYS A 42 23.58 -0.13 18.66
CA LYS A 42 23.27 -0.61 17.31
C LYS A 42 21.93 -1.32 17.34
N VAL A 43 21.02 -0.84 16.50
CA VAL A 43 19.62 -1.24 16.42
C VAL A 43 19.54 -2.75 16.24
N ASP A 44 18.86 -3.42 17.16
CA ASP A 44 18.23 -4.72 16.86
C ASP A 44 17.15 -4.39 15.83
N ASP A 45 17.15 -5.05 14.66
CA ASP A 45 16.49 -4.72 13.36
C ASP A 45 14.94 -4.57 13.45
N SER A 46 14.50 -3.79 14.43
CA SER A 46 13.19 -3.74 15.01
C SER A 46 12.40 -2.71 14.24
N LYS A 47 11.48 -3.24 13.46
CA LYS A 47 10.51 -2.47 12.71
C LYS A 47 9.36 -2.06 13.63
N VAL A 48 8.99 -0.79 13.57
CA VAL A 48 7.89 -0.24 14.37
C VAL A 48 6.72 0.22 13.51
N ILE A 49 5.52 -0.01 14.02
CA ILE A 49 4.26 0.47 13.46
C ILE A 49 3.73 1.56 14.38
N ILE A 50 3.36 2.70 13.81
CA ILE A 50 2.73 3.80 14.56
C ILE A 50 1.25 3.80 14.22
N ASP A 51 0.41 3.78 15.25
CA ASP A 51 -1.02 4.03 15.13
C ASP A 51 -1.36 5.40 15.69
N LEU A 52 -1.60 6.32 14.76
CA LEU A 52 -1.94 7.70 15.06
C LEU A 52 -3.31 7.81 15.74
N ASN A 53 -4.19 6.82 15.56
CA ASN A 53 -5.56 6.87 16.10
C ASN A 53 -5.61 6.46 17.55
N SER A 54 -4.94 5.34 17.87
CA SER A 54 -4.88 4.83 19.24
C SER A 54 -3.71 5.38 20.03
N ARG A 55 -2.85 6.21 19.40
CA ARG A 55 -1.62 6.79 19.97
C ARG A 55 -0.68 5.69 20.50
N LYS A 56 -0.41 4.70 19.65
CA LYS A 56 0.37 3.50 20.00
C LYS A 56 1.56 3.28 19.07
N ILE A 57 2.59 2.65 19.60
CA ILE A 57 3.70 2.08 18.86
C ILE A 57 3.68 0.57 19.05
N TYR A 58 3.73 -0.19 17.96
CA TYR A 58 3.82 -1.65 17.98
C TYR A 58 5.19 -2.10 17.48
N PHE A 59 5.75 -3.13 18.11
CA PHE A 59 7.02 -3.73 17.74
C PHE A 59 6.78 -5.04 16.99
N LEU A 60 7.22 -5.12 15.73
CA LEU A 60 6.97 -6.30 14.90
C LEU A 60 7.71 -7.56 15.39
N LYS A 61 8.95 -7.41 15.84
CA LYS A 61 9.82 -8.56 16.19
C LYS A 61 9.47 -9.18 17.55
N ASN A 62 9.06 -8.36 18.52
CA ASN A 62 8.95 -8.76 19.92
C ASN A 62 7.50 -8.87 20.42
N GLY A 63 6.50 -8.63 19.55
CA GLY A 63 5.07 -8.71 19.90
C GLY A 63 4.59 -7.67 20.94
N GLY A 64 5.47 -6.76 21.36
CA GLY A 64 5.17 -5.71 22.33
C GLY A 64 4.46 -4.52 21.71
N ASN A 65 3.79 -3.73 22.54
CA ASN A 65 3.31 -2.41 22.18
C ASN A 65 3.53 -1.44 23.33
N MET A 66 3.62 -0.16 22.99
CA MET A 66 3.62 0.95 23.92
C MET A 66 2.45 1.87 23.58
N ARG A 67 1.83 2.40 24.63
CA ARG A 67 0.77 3.40 24.50
C ARG A 67 1.27 4.74 24.99
N PHE A 68 0.86 5.81 24.34
CA PHE A 68 1.14 7.15 24.80
C PHE A 68 0.12 7.57 25.85
N GLU A 69 0.59 7.81 27.07
CA GLU A 69 -0.19 8.26 28.21
C GLU A 69 0.66 9.18 29.10
N GLN A 70 0.05 10.16 29.76
CA GLN A 70 0.75 11.07 30.67
C GLN A 70 2.02 11.69 30.04
N ASN A 71 1.93 12.11 28.77
CA ASN A 71 3.00 12.74 28.00
C ASN A 71 4.24 11.86 27.73
N ARG A 72 4.13 10.53 27.84
CA ARG A 72 5.21 9.58 27.50
C ARG A 72 4.67 8.23 27.01
N PHE A 73 5.54 7.40 26.43
CA PHE A 73 5.18 6.01 26.14
C PHE A 73 5.32 5.13 27.38
N VAL A 74 4.30 4.31 27.64
CA VAL A 74 4.23 3.35 28.75
C VAL A 74 3.84 1.95 28.24
N VAL A 75 4.20 0.92 29.01
CA VAL A 75 4.07 -0.50 28.64
C VAL A 75 2.99 -1.16 29.51
N HIS A 76 1.70 -0.92 29.28
CA HIS A 76 0.64 -1.52 30.11
C HIS A 76 -0.67 -1.87 29.37
N GLN A 77 -1.36 -2.90 29.89
CA GLN A 77 -2.64 -3.48 29.43
C GLN A 77 -3.90 -2.83 30.06
N ARG A 78 -3.79 -1.75 30.83
CA ARG A 78 -4.97 -1.18 31.53
C ARG A 78 -5.91 -0.46 30.56
N GLN A 79 -7.21 -0.49 30.92
CA GLN A 79 -8.34 0.01 30.13
C GLN A 79 -8.14 1.46 29.63
N PRO A 80 -8.80 1.82 28.52
CA PRO A 80 -8.60 3.11 27.86
C PRO A 80 -8.97 4.29 28.76
N SER A 81 -7.98 5.04 29.26
CA SER A 81 -8.20 6.46 29.58
C SER A 81 -8.42 7.24 28.26
N SER A 82 -9.24 8.27 28.34
CA SER A 82 -9.81 9.04 27.23
C SER A 82 -8.81 9.45 26.14
N LEU A 83 -9.32 9.58 24.91
CA LEU A 83 -8.65 10.12 23.71
C LEU A 83 -8.16 11.58 23.84
N ASP A 84 -8.15 12.13 25.05
CA ASP A 84 -7.80 13.52 25.36
C ASP A 84 -6.28 13.75 25.39
N THR A 85 -5.56 12.97 24.60
CA THR A 85 -4.11 13.01 24.55
C THR A 85 -3.68 13.92 23.41
N ASP A 86 -3.03 15.03 23.77
CA ASP A 86 -2.53 16.03 22.83
C ASP A 86 -1.66 15.38 21.74
N ILE A 87 -2.10 15.54 20.48
CA ILE A 87 -1.38 15.03 19.32
C ILE A 87 0.05 15.57 19.26
N ILE A 88 0.27 16.82 19.67
CA ILE A 88 1.57 17.47 19.61
C ILE A 88 2.55 16.73 20.52
N LEU A 89 2.14 16.48 21.76
CA LEU A 89 2.94 15.75 22.74
C LEU A 89 3.19 14.31 22.27
N PHE A 90 2.21 13.68 21.63
CA PHE A 90 2.38 12.36 21.03
C PHE A 90 3.42 12.36 19.91
N LEU A 91 3.36 13.32 18.98
CA LEU A 91 4.32 13.42 17.87
C LEU A 91 5.73 13.72 18.40
N GLN A 92 5.86 14.59 19.40
CA GLN A 92 7.14 14.87 20.07
C GLN A 92 7.71 13.64 20.76
N ALA A 93 6.89 12.89 21.51
CA ALA A 93 7.32 11.67 22.17
C ALA A 93 7.72 10.59 21.15
N THR A 94 6.99 10.50 20.04
CA THR A 94 7.29 9.60 18.92
C THR A 94 8.62 9.95 18.28
N GLN A 95 8.87 11.24 18.01
CA GLN A 95 10.15 11.71 17.49
C GLN A 95 11.30 11.38 18.45
N ASN A 96 11.12 11.64 19.76
CA ASN A 96 12.14 11.33 20.76
C ASN A 96 12.40 9.82 20.83
N PHE A 97 11.35 9.00 20.79
CA PHE A 97 11.46 7.54 20.73
C PHE A 97 12.27 7.07 19.52
N LEU A 98 11.97 7.56 18.32
CA LEU A 98 12.71 7.22 17.09
C LEU A 98 14.17 7.67 17.19
N ASN A 99 14.44 8.86 17.73
CA ASN A 99 15.79 9.40 17.91
C ASN A 99 16.62 8.60 18.93
N ILE A 100 15.98 8.04 19.96
CA ILE A 100 16.68 7.26 21.00
C ILE A 100 16.94 5.83 20.53
N THR A 101 15.94 5.21 19.92
CA THR A 101 15.97 3.78 19.60
C THR A 101 16.55 3.48 18.23
N ASN A 102 16.60 4.50 17.36
CA ASN A 102 17.00 4.39 15.96
C ASN A 102 16.25 3.28 15.18
N CYS A 103 15.04 2.92 15.65
CA CYS A 103 14.19 1.91 15.03
C CYS A 103 13.79 2.29 13.61
N ARG A 104 13.64 1.30 12.74
CA ARG A 104 13.13 1.49 11.38
C ARG A 104 11.61 1.64 11.41
N PHE A 105 11.14 2.68 10.75
CA PHE A 105 9.73 2.98 10.70
C PHE A 105 9.06 2.26 9.53
N GLU A 106 8.17 1.31 9.83
CA GLU A 106 7.64 0.39 8.80
C GLU A 106 6.27 0.81 8.32
N THR A 107 5.35 1.19 9.23
CA THR A 107 3.96 1.45 8.85
C THR A 107 3.32 2.53 9.71
N VAL A 108 2.62 3.47 9.05
CA VAL A 108 1.69 4.42 9.68
C VAL A 108 0.27 3.90 9.52
N TYR A 109 -0.48 3.83 10.62
CA TYR A 109 -1.93 3.65 10.64
C TYR A 109 -2.63 4.96 10.92
N PHE A 110 -3.63 5.29 10.09
CA PHE A 110 -4.27 6.60 10.11
C PHE A 110 -5.79 6.52 9.87
N ASN A 111 -6.57 7.27 10.65
CA ASN A 111 -7.96 7.60 10.34
C ASN A 111 -8.02 9.10 10.06
N LEU A 112 -8.42 9.44 8.85
CA LEU A 112 -8.58 10.82 8.38
C LEU A 112 -10.02 11.27 8.62
N LYS A 113 -10.49 11.20 9.87
CA LYS A 113 -11.85 11.61 10.25
C LYS A 113 -11.88 12.10 11.70
N PRO A 114 -12.94 12.81 12.14
CA PRO A 114 -13.12 13.17 13.54
C PRO A 114 -12.96 11.96 14.49
N PRO A 115 -12.35 12.16 15.68
CA PRO A 115 -12.09 13.44 16.34
C PRO A 115 -10.81 14.20 15.90
N LEU A 116 -10.03 13.66 14.96
CA LEU A 116 -8.89 14.39 14.39
C LEU A 116 -9.37 15.70 13.76
N THR A 117 -8.81 16.85 14.14
CA THR A 117 -9.13 18.14 13.49
C THR A 117 -8.27 18.35 12.24
N ILE A 118 -8.67 19.28 11.38
CA ILE A 118 -7.90 19.64 10.17
C ILE A 118 -6.49 20.15 10.55
N ASP A 119 -6.37 20.99 11.58
CA ASP A 119 -5.08 21.51 12.02
C ASP A 119 -4.18 20.37 12.53
N GLN A 120 -4.74 19.46 13.32
CA GLN A 120 -4.02 18.29 13.80
C GLN A 120 -3.56 17.38 12.64
N LEU A 121 -4.40 17.21 11.60
CA LEU A 121 -4.03 16.49 10.39
C LEU A 121 -2.86 17.16 9.66
N ILE A 122 -2.95 18.48 9.42
CA ILE A 122 -1.92 19.27 8.77
C ILE A 122 -0.58 19.14 9.51
N MET A 123 -0.60 19.34 10.83
CA MET A 123 0.58 19.20 11.68
C MET A 123 1.18 17.80 11.62
N THR A 124 0.34 16.76 11.60
CA THR A 124 0.78 15.38 11.50
C THR A 124 1.44 15.07 10.16
N ILE A 125 0.86 15.56 9.06
CA ILE A 125 1.43 15.41 7.71
C ILE A 125 2.78 16.11 7.62
N ASP A 126 2.88 17.34 8.15
CA ASP A 126 4.14 18.10 8.13
C ASP A 126 5.23 17.42 8.95
N TRP A 127 4.88 16.90 10.13
CA TRP A 127 5.78 16.08 10.92
C TRP A 127 6.25 14.84 10.15
N MET A 128 5.33 14.10 9.51
CA MET A 128 5.66 12.91 8.70
C MET A 128 6.59 13.25 7.53
N ASN A 129 6.34 14.38 6.86
CA ASN A 129 7.18 14.88 5.77
C ASN A 129 8.59 15.25 6.26
N GLY A 130 8.72 15.77 7.49
CA GLY A 130 9.99 16.15 8.11
C GLY A 130 10.78 15.00 8.76
N LEU A 131 10.21 13.79 8.87
CA LEU A 131 10.92 12.64 9.41
C LEU A 131 12.15 12.30 8.56
N GLN A 132 13.25 11.91 9.21
CA GLN A 132 14.44 11.41 8.50
C GLN A 132 14.28 9.94 8.10
N ASN A 133 13.59 9.14 8.92
CA ASN A 133 13.32 7.73 8.65
C ASN A 133 12.39 7.58 7.44
N GLU A 134 12.67 6.62 6.55
CA GLU A 134 11.75 6.26 5.48
C GLU A 134 10.39 5.81 6.04
N ILE A 135 9.32 6.08 5.28
CA ILE A 135 7.98 5.56 5.58
C ILE A 135 7.70 4.48 4.54
N ARG A 136 7.81 3.21 4.91
CA ARG A 136 7.56 2.13 3.94
C ARG A 136 6.09 2.06 3.56
N LYS A 137 5.18 2.15 4.53
CA LYS A 137 3.75 1.94 4.30
C LYS A 137 2.86 2.93 5.04
N VAL A 138 1.83 3.40 4.35
CA VAL A 138 0.72 4.16 4.96
C VAL A 138 -0.57 3.39 4.76
N VAL A 139 -1.33 3.20 5.85
CA VAL A 139 -2.66 2.61 5.83
C VAL A 139 -3.65 3.60 6.39
N ILE A 140 -4.56 4.04 5.55
CA ILE A 140 -5.71 4.85 5.93
C ILE A 140 -6.86 3.87 6.10
N PHE A 141 -7.42 3.75 7.30
CA PHE A 141 -8.55 2.83 7.53
C PHE A 141 -9.89 3.49 7.18
N ARG A 142 -10.09 4.72 7.66
CA ARG A 142 -11.32 5.50 7.44
C ARG A 142 -10.96 6.94 7.15
N ALA A 143 -11.78 7.61 6.34
CA ALA A 143 -11.58 9.02 6.04
C ALA A 143 -12.90 9.75 5.77
N THR A 144 -12.93 11.06 6.02
CA THR A 144 -13.82 11.98 5.30
C THR A 144 -13.14 12.42 4.01
N TRP A 145 -13.92 12.82 3.01
CA TRP A 145 -13.36 13.28 1.74
C TRP A 145 -12.40 14.45 1.93
N GLN A 146 -12.82 15.50 2.65
CA GLN A 146 -12.00 16.69 2.93
C GLN A 146 -10.64 16.36 3.55
N MET A 147 -10.57 15.45 4.52
CA MET A 147 -9.30 15.10 5.17
C MET A 147 -8.42 14.20 4.29
N PHE A 148 -9.02 13.28 3.54
CA PHE A 148 -8.30 12.50 2.53
C PHE A 148 -7.69 13.41 1.46
N GLU A 149 -8.47 14.40 1.02
CA GLU A 149 -8.06 15.39 0.05
C GLU A 149 -6.83 16.20 0.53
N ILE A 150 -6.88 16.68 1.77
CA ILE A 150 -5.75 17.37 2.41
C ILE A 150 -4.52 16.47 2.46
N PHE A 151 -4.69 15.19 2.83
CA PHE A 151 -3.60 14.22 2.90
C PHE A 151 -2.91 14.05 1.55
N ILE A 152 -3.65 13.71 0.50
CA ILE A 152 -3.11 13.48 -0.85
C ILE A 152 -2.41 14.73 -1.38
N ASN A 153 -2.91 15.92 -1.04
CA ASN A 153 -2.35 17.19 -1.51
C ASN A 153 -1.11 17.69 -0.76
N ARG A 154 -0.98 17.34 0.52
CA ARG A 154 0.04 17.91 1.41
C ARG A 154 1.16 16.92 1.70
N PHE A 155 0.87 15.63 1.68
CA PHE A 155 1.90 14.60 1.87
C PHE A 155 2.88 14.61 0.69
N ARG A 156 4.19 14.58 0.99
CA ARG A 156 5.27 14.74 0.01
C ARG A 156 6.29 13.61 0.02
N LYS A 157 6.27 12.78 1.05
CA LYS A 157 7.28 11.75 1.22
C LYS A 157 7.01 10.55 0.31
N SER A 158 8.04 10.06 -0.35
CA SER A 158 7.95 8.82 -1.12
C SER A 158 7.71 7.64 -0.16
N ILE A 159 6.80 6.75 -0.57
CA ILE A 159 6.42 5.56 0.20
C ILE A 159 6.41 4.33 -0.72
N ASN A 160 6.57 3.14 -0.15
CA ASN A 160 6.49 1.92 -0.96
C ASN A 160 5.03 1.53 -1.16
N GLN A 161 4.20 1.65 -0.11
CA GLN A 161 2.82 1.14 -0.14
C GLN A 161 1.81 2.14 0.42
N LEU A 162 0.71 2.35 -0.32
CA LEU A 162 -0.45 3.09 0.15
C LEU A 162 -1.69 2.20 0.13
N LEU A 163 -2.29 2.00 1.31
CA LEU A 163 -3.64 1.44 1.43
C LEU A 163 -4.57 2.61 1.75
N ALA A 164 -5.28 3.08 0.73
CA ALA A 164 -6.28 4.13 0.82
C ALA A 164 -7.65 3.51 1.21
N PRO A 165 -8.55 4.29 1.83
CA PRO A 165 -9.48 3.79 2.85
C PRO A 165 -10.35 2.61 2.46
N TYR A 166 -10.46 1.66 3.40
CA TYR A 166 -11.36 0.52 3.36
C TYR A 166 -12.72 0.90 3.94
N GLY A 167 -13.67 1.23 3.06
CA GLY A 167 -15.07 1.46 3.40
C GLY A 167 -15.40 2.86 3.94
N GLY A 168 -16.42 3.49 3.34
CA GLY A 168 -17.13 4.64 3.93
C GLY A 168 -16.71 6.02 3.45
N LEU A 169 -15.80 6.15 2.48
CA LEU A 169 -15.56 7.43 1.82
C LEU A 169 -16.77 7.75 0.92
N LYS A 170 -17.71 8.59 1.39
CA LYS A 170 -18.72 9.18 0.50
C LYS A 170 -18.00 10.20 -0.38
N TRP A 171 -17.79 9.83 -1.63
CA TRP A 171 -17.23 10.71 -2.65
C TRP A 171 -18.19 11.89 -2.91
N ASP A 172 -17.65 13.11 -2.96
CA ASP A 172 -18.42 14.36 -3.12
C ASP A 172 -18.20 15.05 -4.48
N GLY A 173 -17.58 14.35 -5.43
CA GLY A 173 -17.49 14.79 -6.84
C GLY A 173 -16.25 15.60 -7.21
N ILE A 174 -15.40 15.97 -6.26
CA ILE A 174 -14.18 16.73 -6.58
C ILE A 174 -13.07 15.77 -7.01
N VAL A 175 -12.57 15.95 -8.23
CA VAL A 175 -11.48 15.13 -8.79
C VAL A 175 -10.15 15.85 -8.61
N GLN A 176 -9.21 15.22 -7.91
CA GLN A 176 -7.82 15.67 -7.92
C GLN A 176 -7.06 15.10 -9.09
N LYS A 177 -6.34 15.99 -9.77
CA LYS A 177 -5.65 15.67 -11.03
C LYS A 177 -4.21 15.19 -10.87
N ARG A 178 -3.60 15.25 -9.67
CA ARG A 178 -2.16 14.91 -9.54
C ARG A 178 -1.71 14.50 -8.14
N LEU A 179 -1.13 13.30 -8.05
CA LEU A 179 -0.40 12.83 -6.88
C LEU A 179 0.89 13.64 -6.71
N LYS A 180 1.17 14.06 -5.47
CA LYS A 180 2.29 14.97 -5.13
C LYS A 180 3.48 14.28 -4.45
N PHE A 181 3.43 12.95 -4.40
CA PHE A 181 4.42 12.08 -3.83
C PHE A 181 4.44 10.77 -4.64
N GLU A 182 5.47 9.97 -4.45
CA GLU A 182 5.65 8.71 -5.18
C GLU A 182 5.16 7.52 -4.34
N ILE A 183 4.51 6.56 -5.01
CA ILE A 183 4.17 5.25 -4.46
C ILE A 183 4.90 4.22 -5.30
N LYS A 184 5.92 3.55 -4.73
CA LYS A 184 6.83 2.69 -5.50
C LYS A 184 6.23 1.31 -5.83
N GLU A 185 5.88 0.55 -4.79
CA GLU A 185 5.53 -0.86 -4.92
C GLU A 185 4.02 -1.07 -5.14
N SER A 186 3.16 -0.51 -4.27
CA SER A 186 1.75 -0.90 -4.29
C SER A 186 0.78 0.18 -3.83
N PHE A 187 -0.27 0.37 -4.63
CA PHE A 187 -1.46 1.13 -4.28
C PHE A 187 -2.67 0.20 -4.17
N CYS A 188 -3.45 0.35 -3.09
CA CYS A 188 -4.67 -0.41 -2.89
C CYS A 188 -5.80 0.46 -2.32
N SER A 189 -7.01 0.38 -2.88
CA SER A 189 -8.18 1.15 -2.43
C SER A 189 -9.50 0.41 -2.64
N ASN A 190 -10.43 0.51 -1.67
CA ASN A 190 -11.76 -0.09 -1.73
C ASN A 190 -12.79 0.58 -0.77
N PRO A 191 -13.82 1.31 -1.24
CA PRO A 191 -14.16 1.60 -2.63
C PRO A 191 -13.30 2.71 -3.23
N SER A 192 -13.20 2.71 -4.56
CA SER A 192 -12.33 3.59 -5.35
C SER A 192 -13.10 4.35 -6.42
N GLN A 193 -14.32 4.80 -6.11
CA GLN A 193 -15.14 5.57 -7.04
C GLN A 193 -14.48 6.90 -7.44
N TRP A 194 -13.61 7.42 -6.57
CA TRP A 194 -12.79 8.62 -6.78
C TRP A 194 -11.53 8.37 -7.62
N PHE A 195 -11.19 7.11 -7.89
CA PHE A 195 -10.00 6.73 -8.63
C PHE A 195 -10.30 6.79 -10.12
N HIS A 196 -9.92 7.89 -10.76
CA HIS A 196 -10.16 8.17 -12.18
C HIS A 196 -8.88 8.09 -13.01
N LEU A 197 -9.05 8.16 -14.34
CA LEU A 197 -7.97 8.03 -15.32
C LEU A 197 -6.80 9.01 -15.08
N ASP A 198 -7.09 10.27 -14.74
CA ASP A 198 -6.06 11.27 -14.42
C ASP A 198 -5.17 10.81 -13.26
N PHE A 199 -5.75 10.24 -12.21
CA PHE A 199 -4.99 9.75 -11.06
C PHE A 199 -4.06 8.60 -11.48
N LEU A 200 -4.58 7.66 -12.28
CA LEU A 200 -3.84 6.52 -12.82
C LEU A 200 -2.67 6.95 -13.72
N PHE A 201 -2.78 8.04 -14.46
CA PHE A 201 -1.69 8.58 -15.27
C PHE A 201 -0.61 9.31 -14.48
N ASN A 202 -0.90 9.72 -13.25
CA ASN A 202 0.06 10.42 -12.39
C ASN A 202 0.81 9.49 -11.42
N MET A 203 0.63 8.18 -11.56
CA MET A 203 1.39 7.18 -10.80
C MET A 203 2.26 6.34 -11.72
N ASP A 204 3.35 5.82 -11.16
CA ASP A 204 4.27 4.88 -11.82
C ASP A 204 4.63 3.75 -10.84
N THR A 205 3.59 3.15 -10.27
CA THR A 205 3.65 2.11 -9.24
C THR A 205 3.69 0.72 -9.87
N GLU A 206 4.40 -0.23 -9.24
CA GLU A 206 4.49 -1.61 -9.73
C GLU A 206 3.13 -2.34 -9.69
N GLN A 207 2.34 -2.13 -8.63
CA GLN A 207 1.06 -2.82 -8.44
C GLN A 207 -0.08 -1.87 -8.07
N ILE A 208 -1.21 -2.03 -8.76
CA ILE A 208 -2.41 -1.21 -8.54
C ILE A 208 -3.60 -2.13 -8.28
N SER A 209 -4.27 -1.95 -7.15
CA SER A 209 -5.52 -2.63 -6.84
C SER A 209 -6.59 -1.60 -6.48
N ALA A 210 -7.65 -1.55 -7.27
CA ALA A 210 -8.72 -0.59 -7.06
C ALA A 210 -10.08 -1.27 -7.28
N GLU A 211 -10.89 -1.31 -6.20
CA GLU A 211 -12.23 -1.88 -6.25
C GLU A 211 -13.31 -0.82 -6.32
N LYS A 212 -14.41 -1.15 -7.01
CA LYS A 212 -15.55 -0.24 -7.27
C LYS A 212 -15.09 1.05 -7.93
N ILE A 213 -14.25 0.94 -8.96
CA ILE A 213 -13.85 2.08 -9.79
C ILE A 213 -15.00 2.49 -10.72
N ASP A 214 -15.19 3.79 -10.90
CA ASP A 214 -16.18 4.35 -11.81
C ASP A 214 -15.50 4.81 -13.10
N MET A 215 -14.91 3.84 -13.81
CA MET A 215 -14.28 4.03 -15.12
C MET A 215 -15.10 3.34 -16.20
N SER A 216 -15.28 4.02 -17.33
CA SER A 216 -15.92 3.47 -18.52
C SER A 216 -14.99 2.51 -19.27
N ALA A 217 -15.55 1.77 -20.23
CA ALA A 217 -14.74 0.97 -21.16
C ALA A 217 -13.74 1.85 -21.94
N GLN A 218 -14.17 3.08 -22.29
CA GLN A 218 -13.36 4.06 -22.99
C GLN A 218 -12.18 4.54 -22.12
N ASP A 219 -12.39 4.77 -20.82
CA ASP A 219 -11.31 5.19 -19.92
C ASP A 219 -10.23 4.11 -19.80
N LEU A 220 -10.63 2.85 -19.59
CA LEU A 220 -9.68 1.74 -19.54
C LEU A 220 -8.97 1.53 -20.88
N ASN A 221 -9.67 1.74 -22.00
CA ASN A 221 -9.08 1.67 -23.32
C ASN A 221 -8.04 2.78 -23.55
N VAL A 222 -8.32 4.02 -23.14
CA VAL A 222 -7.36 5.14 -23.19
C VAL A 222 -6.14 4.83 -22.32
N PHE A 223 -6.35 4.25 -21.14
CA PHE A 223 -5.25 3.79 -20.30
C PHE A 223 -4.39 2.72 -21.00
N LEU A 224 -5.00 1.66 -21.53
CA LEU A 224 -4.28 0.56 -22.18
C LEU A 224 -3.50 1.03 -23.42
N ARG A 225 -4.08 1.92 -24.23
CA ARG A 225 -3.37 2.53 -25.36
C ARG A 225 -2.19 3.39 -24.91
N SER A 226 -2.37 4.22 -23.88
CA SER A 226 -1.29 5.02 -23.29
C SER A 226 -0.14 4.15 -22.74
N TRP A 227 -0.48 3.04 -22.07
CA TRP A 227 0.50 2.06 -21.62
C TRP A 227 1.19 1.36 -22.79
N GLN A 228 0.44 0.95 -23.83
CA GLN A 228 0.96 0.31 -25.04
C GLN A 228 1.94 1.21 -25.82
N GLU A 229 1.73 2.51 -25.77
CA GLU A 229 2.64 3.53 -26.34
C GLU A 229 3.86 3.83 -25.44
N GLY A 230 3.91 3.28 -24.22
CA GLY A 230 4.99 3.52 -23.25
C GLY A 230 4.96 4.90 -22.58
N LYS A 231 3.82 5.60 -22.65
CA LYS A 231 3.65 6.96 -22.11
C LYS A 231 3.43 7.00 -20.61
N THR A 232 2.84 5.95 -20.03
CA THR A 232 2.48 5.91 -18.60
C THR A 232 2.79 4.55 -17.97
N ASN A 233 2.86 4.51 -16.64
CA ASN A 233 2.95 3.29 -15.83
C ASN A 233 4.02 2.31 -16.35
N ARG A 234 5.26 2.80 -16.45
CA ARG A 234 6.40 2.06 -17.02
C ARG A 234 6.87 0.94 -16.10
N ASN A 235 6.76 1.12 -14.78
CA ASN A 235 7.16 0.12 -13.79
C ASN A 235 6.04 -0.88 -13.48
N LEU A 236 4.87 -0.73 -14.10
CA LEU A 236 3.71 -1.56 -13.80
C LEU A 236 3.97 -3.04 -14.08
N GLU A 237 3.64 -3.86 -13.11
CA GLU A 237 3.71 -5.32 -13.10
C GLU A 237 2.31 -5.92 -13.01
N LYS A 238 1.40 -5.28 -12.27
CA LYS A 238 0.06 -5.82 -12.02
C LYS A 238 -1.02 -4.76 -11.83
N ILE A 239 -2.19 -5.01 -12.40
CA ILE A 239 -3.43 -4.27 -12.12
C ILE A 239 -4.54 -5.25 -11.72
N ASP A 240 -5.21 -4.94 -10.62
CA ASP A 240 -6.44 -5.58 -10.17
C ASP A 240 -7.56 -4.53 -10.11
N PHE A 241 -8.36 -4.42 -11.16
CA PHE A 241 -9.51 -3.51 -11.19
C PHE A 241 -10.83 -4.25 -11.05
N VAL A 242 -11.69 -3.72 -10.18
CA VAL A 242 -13.10 -4.12 -10.09
C VAL A 242 -13.96 -2.88 -10.34
N THR A 243 -14.70 -2.84 -11.43
CA THR A 243 -15.55 -1.71 -11.82
C THR A 243 -16.85 -1.66 -11.03
N CYS A 244 -17.55 -0.51 -11.01
CA CYS A 244 -18.88 -0.37 -10.39
C CYS A 244 -19.94 -1.23 -11.12
N SER A 245 -19.92 -1.20 -12.44
CA SER A 245 -20.80 -1.93 -13.35
C SER A 245 -20.00 -2.84 -14.27
N LYS A 246 -20.65 -3.84 -14.89
CA LYS A 246 -19.98 -4.62 -15.95
C LYS A 246 -19.75 -3.70 -17.15
N ILE A 247 -18.58 -3.84 -17.79
CA ILE A 247 -18.22 -3.11 -19.01
C ILE A 247 -17.78 -4.09 -20.09
N ASP A 248 -17.93 -3.68 -21.35
CA ASP A 248 -17.65 -4.54 -22.50
C ASP A 248 -16.14 -4.65 -22.75
N VAL A 249 -15.62 -5.87 -22.65
CA VAL A 249 -14.20 -6.18 -22.86
C VAL A 249 -13.76 -5.86 -24.29
N LYS A 250 -14.63 -6.03 -25.30
CA LYS A 250 -14.31 -5.68 -26.70
C LYS A 250 -14.03 -4.18 -26.84
N GLU A 251 -14.85 -3.34 -26.22
CA GLU A 251 -14.66 -1.89 -26.24
C GLU A 251 -13.43 -1.45 -25.42
N VAL A 252 -13.14 -2.10 -24.29
CA VAL A 252 -11.88 -1.87 -23.53
C VAL A 252 -10.64 -2.14 -24.39
N LEU A 253 -10.70 -3.08 -25.33
CA LEU A 253 -9.56 -3.54 -26.13
C LEU A 253 -9.53 -3.02 -27.56
N LYS A 254 -10.48 -2.17 -27.92
CA LYS A 254 -10.61 -1.60 -29.24
C LYS A 254 -9.35 -0.86 -29.66
N GLY A 255 -8.74 -1.31 -30.76
CA GLY A 255 -7.50 -0.73 -31.28
C GLY A 255 -6.23 -1.08 -30.50
N CYS A 256 -6.30 -1.94 -29.47
CA CYS A 256 -5.11 -2.41 -28.73
C CYS A 256 -4.43 -3.63 -29.37
N GLY A 257 -5.05 -4.26 -30.37
CA GLY A 257 -4.52 -5.48 -31.00
C GLY A 257 -4.52 -6.69 -30.07
N GLY A 258 -5.51 -6.80 -29.18
CA GLY A 258 -5.63 -7.91 -28.24
C GLY A 258 -5.83 -9.25 -28.96
N VAL A 259 -5.14 -10.30 -28.49
CA VAL A 259 -5.29 -11.68 -29.02
C VAL A 259 -5.78 -12.60 -27.90
N LEU A 260 -6.93 -13.24 -28.10
CA LEU A 260 -7.47 -14.20 -27.15
C LEU A 260 -6.75 -15.56 -27.28
N MET A 261 -6.11 -15.99 -26.21
CA MET A 261 -5.25 -17.19 -26.19
C MET A 261 -5.92 -18.38 -25.53
N ASP A 262 -5.74 -19.56 -26.11
CA ASP A 262 -6.29 -20.82 -25.58
C ASP A 262 -5.56 -21.27 -24.30
N PRO A 263 -6.26 -21.47 -23.16
CA PRO A 263 -5.65 -21.89 -21.90
C PRO A 263 -5.03 -23.30 -21.92
N ARG A 264 -5.40 -24.13 -22.90
CA ARG A 264 -4.83 -25.49 -23.08
C ARG A 264 -3.39 -25.42 -23.58
N THR A 265 -3.12 -24.51 -24.51
CA THR A 265 -1.84 -24.43 -25.22
C THR A 265 -0.96 -23.28 -24.74
N THR A 266 -1.56 -22.20 -24.23
CA THR A 266 -0.84 -20.98 -23.86
C THR A 266 -0.73 -20.86 -22.35
N LYS A 267 0.50 -20.69 -21.87
CA LYS A 267 0.78 -20.37 -20.48
C LYS A 267 1.92 -19.35 -20.38
N VAL A 268 1.78 -18.40 -19.48
CA VAL A 268 2.78 -17.39 -19.17
C VAL A 268 3.02 -17.37 -17.66
N MET A 269 4.22 -16.98 -17.25
CA MET A 269 4.59 -16.85 -15.85
C MET A 269 4.71 -15.37 -15.52
N ALA A 270 3.99 -14.94 -14.49
CA ALA A 270 4.10 -13.61 -13.91
C ALA A 270 4.73 -13.76 -12.51
N GLN A 271 5.70 -12.92 -12.20
CA GLN A 271 6.24 -12.84 -10.85
C GLN A 271 5.25 -12.10 -9.97
N LYS A 272 4.85 -12.70 -8.85
CA LYS A 272 4.02 -12.03 -7.85
C LYS A 272 4.91 -11.57 -6.70
N SER A 273 5.19 -10.27 -6.66
CA SER A 273 5.76 -9.61 -5.49
C SER A 273 4.66 -9.51 -4.42
N GLY A 274 4.73 -10.37 -3.40
CA GLY A 274 3.86 -10.35 -2.22
C GLY A 274 4.61 -9.92 -0.96
N ARG A 275 3.88 -9.50 0.09
CA ARG A 275 4.47 -8.98 1.36
C ARG A 275 5.44 -9.93 2.07
N TYR A 276 5.45 -11.21 1.74
CA TYR A 276 6.24 -12.24 2.45
C TYR A 276 6.94 -13.26 1.54
N PHE A 277 6.60 -13.38 0.24
CA PHE A 277 7.23 -14.32 -0.69
C PHE A 277 7.15 -13.82 -2.14
N LEU A 278 8.20 -14.10 -2.93
CA LEU A 278 8.17 -14.10 -4.38
C LEU A 278 7.57 -15.44 -4.81
N ASN A 279 6.35 -15.42 -5.33
CA ASN A 279 5.72 -16.63 -5.88
C ASN A 279 5.50 -16.45 -7.37
N ASP A 280 5.93 -17.44 -8.14
CA ASP A 280 5.60 -17.52 -9.56
C ASP A 280 4.12 -17.89 -9.71
N VAL A 281 3.38 -17.07 -10.45
CA VAL A 281 2.00 -17.35 -10.83
C VAL A 281 1.96 -17.67 -12.31
N TRP A 282 1.34 -18.80 -12.64
CA TRP A 282 1.11 -19.19 -14.01
C TRP A 282 -0.29 -18.76 -14.45
N ILE A 283 -0.36 -18.04 -15.56
CA ILE A 283 -1.60 -17.62 -16.20
C ILE A 283 -1.74 -18.45 -17.47
N ARG A 284 -2.91 -19.08 -17.64
CA ARG A 284 -3.22 -19.89 -18.83
C ARG A 284 -4.23 -19.16 -19.72
N GLY A 285 -3.89 -19.00 -20.99
CA GLY A 285 -4.69 -18.27 -21.97
C GLY A 285 -4.68 -16.77 -21.68
N GLY A 286 -5.88 -16.17 -21.63
CA GLY A 286 -6.07 -14.74 -21.41
C GLY A 286 -6.05 -13.94 -22.72
N ILE A 287 -6.14 -12.62 -22.61
CA ILE A 287 -6.02 -11.72 -23.76
C ILE A 287 -4.64 -11.07 -23.72
N HIS A 288 -3.87 -11.26 -24.78
CA HIS A 288 -2.49 -10.79 -24.88
C HIS A 288 -2.45 -9.47 -25.64
N ILE A 289 -1.77 -8.47 -25.07
CA ILE A 289 -1.54 -7.14 -25.66
C ILE A 289 -0.05 -6.86 -25.58
N ARG A 290 0.56 -6.42 -26.67
CA ARG A 290 1.99 -6.06 -26.69
C ARG A 290 2.19 -4.56 -26.67
N ARG A 291 3.09 -4.11 -25.80
CA ARG A 291 3.64 -2.75 -25.81
C ARG A 291 4.62 -2.58 -26.97
N ASN A 292 4.82 -1.34 -27.41
CA ASN A 292 5.72 -1.02 -28.53
C ASN A 292 7.19 -1.45 -28.30
N ASP A 293 7.61 -1.62 -27.05
CA ASP A 293 8.95 -2.11 -26.69
C ASP A 293 9.02 -3.63 -26.50
N GLY A 294 7.93 -4.34 -26.75
CA GLY A 294 7.85 -5.80 -26.68
C GLY A 294 7.34 -6.38 -25.36
N ARG A 295 7.11 -5.57 -24.31
CA ARG A 295 6.51 -6.07 -23.06
C ARG A 295 5.11 -6.60 -23.28
N LEU A 296 4.74 -7.65 -22.54
CA LEU A 296 3.47 -8.36 -22.73
C LEU A 296 2.52 -8.05 -21.56
N ALA A 297 1.35 -7.51 -21.86
CA ALA A 297 0.23 -7.49 -20.92
C ALA A 297 -0.68 -8.70 -21.17
N VAL A 298 -1.08 -9.39 -20.10
CA VAL A 298 -2.04 -10.49 -20.14
C VAL A 298 -3.23 -10.17 -19.26
N ILE A 299 -4.40 -9.99 -19.88
CA ILE A 299 -5.68 -9.86 -19.18
C ILE A 299 -6.24 -11.25 -18.92
N GLN A 300 -6.38 -11.61 -17.64
CA GLN A 300 -6.83 -12.92 -17.21
C GLN A 300 -8.35 -13.07 -17.40
N THR A 301 -8.76 -14.16 -18.04
CA THR A 301 -10.18 -14.45 -18.32
C THR A 301 -10.76 -15.53 -17.39
N SER A 302 -9.91 -16.35 -16.78
CA SER A 302 -10.32 -17.48 -15.93
C SER A 302 -10.57 -17.10 -14.46
N SER A 303 -10.13 -15.91 -14.03
CA SER A 303 -10.09 -15.48 -12.61
C SER A 303 -9.38 -16.49 -11.68
N TYR A 304 -8.45 -17.31 -12.22
CA TYR A 304 -7.74 -18.34 -11.49
C TYR A 304 -6.23 -18.34 -11.77
N GLU A 305 -5.46 -18.16 -10.71
CA GLU A 305 -4.00 -18.23 -10.69
C GLU A 305 -3.53 -19.68 -10.47
N TYR A 306 -2.60 -20.17 -11.30
CA TYR A 306 -2.01 -21.51 -11.15
C TYR A 306 -0.66 -21.42 -10.42
N TRP A 307 -0.49 -22.21 -9.36
CA TRP A 307 0.68 -22.11 -8.48
C TRP A 307 1.78 -23.14 -8.79
N LYS A 308 1.51 -24.08 -9.69
CA LYS A 308 2.49 -25.07 -10.15
C LYS A 308 2.61 -25.03 -11.66
N LYS A 309 3.85 -25.02 -12.17
CA LYS A 309 4.20 -25.01 -13.61
C LYS A 309 3.55 -26.12 -14.44
N GLY A 310 3.28 -27.27 -13.81
CA GLY A 310 2.73 -28.48 -14.43
C GLY A 310 1.20 -28.60 -14.34
N GLU A 311 0.49 -27.69 -13.68
CA GLU A 311 -0.96 -27.79 -13.56
C GLU A 311 -1.63 -27.62 -14.93
N ASN A 312 -2.49 -28.56 -15.30
CA ASN A 312 -3.26 -28.52 -16.53
C ASN A 312 -4.39 -27.49 -16.47
N ALA A 313 -4.86 -27.05 -17.65
CA ALA A 313 -6.05 -26.21 -17.73
C ALA A 313 -7.25 -26.94 -17.08
N LYS A 314 -7.98 -26.24 -16.21
CA LYS A 314 -9.17 -26.82 -15.59
C LYS A 314 -10.28 -26.86 -16.63
N LYS A 315 -11.07 -27.94 -16.65
CA LYS A 315 -12.17 -28.12 -17.61
C LYS A 315 -13.08 -26.89 -17.70
N GLY A 316 -13.48 -26.33 -16.54
CA GLY A 316 -14.31 -25.12 -16.49
C GLY A 316 -13.66 -23.87 -17.11
N HIS A 317 -12.34 -23.74 -17.10
CA HIS A 317 -11.66 -22.62 -17.77
C HIS A 317 -11.65 -22.80 -19.29
N VAL A 318 -11.51 -24.04 -19.76
CA VAL A 318 -11.61 -24.37 -21.20
C VAL A 318 -13.02 -24.12 -21.71
N GLU A 319 -14.04 -24.57 -20.96
CA GLU A 319 -15.45 -24.31 -21.28
C GLU A 319 -15.76 -22.80 -21.29
N LYS A 320 -15.25 -22.03 -20.31
CA LYS A 320 -15.37 -20.57 -20.28
C LYS A 320 -14.69 -19.93 -21.51
N TYR A 321 -13.49 -20.38 -21.85
CA TYR A 321 -12.76 -19.90 -23.04
C TYR A 321 -13.54 -20.15 -24.34
N LEU A 322 -14.08 -21.34 -24.55
CA LEU A 322 -14.81 -21.67 -25.79
C LEU A 322 -16.05 -20.77 -25.97
N LYS A 323 -16.81 -20.53 -24.90
CA LYS A 323 -17.96 -19.60 -24.93
C LYS A 323 -17.53 -18.16 -25.26
N ILE A 324 -16.41 -17.72 -24.67
CA ILE A 324 -15.88 -16.39 -24.92
C ILE A 324 -15.31 -16.27 -26.33
N LEU A 325 -14.73 -17.35 -26.87
CA LEU A 325 -14.15 -17.38 -28.21
C LEU A 325 -15.20 -17.15 -29.30
N GLU A 326 -16.41 -17.71 -29.14
CA GLU A 326 -17.54 -17.46 -30.03
C GLU A 326 -17.89 -15.97 -30.04
N VAL A 327 -18.10 -15.38 -28.86
CA VAL A 327 -18.37 -13.94 -28.73
C VAL A 327 -17.21 -13.11 -29.28
N TRP A 328 -15.96 -13.49 -29.01
CA TRP A 328 -14.76 -12.76 -29.46
C TRP A 328 -14.66 -12.69 -30.99
N ASN A 329 -14.96 -13.80 -31.67
CA ASN A 329 -14.90 -13.89 -33.13
C ASN A 329 -16.16 -13.39 -33.84
N SER A 330 -17.24 -13.14 -33.09
CA SER A 330 -18.49 -12.62 -33.62
C SER A 330 -18.30 -11.18 -34.14
N GLU A 331 -18.60 -10.98 -35.43
CA GLU A 331 -18.68 -9.66 -36.09
C GLU A 331 -19.96 -8.90 -35.70
N ASP A 332 -20.92 -9.58 -35.08
CA ASP A 332 -22.12 -8.94 -34.56
C ASP A 332 -21.80 -8.17 -33.26
N ASN A 333 -21.83 -6.85 -33.36
CA ASN A 333 -21.65 -5.94 -32.22
C ASN A 333 -22.78 -6.02 -31.18
N SER A 334 -23.86 -6.78 -31.45
CA SER A 334 -24.92 -7.05 -30.48
C SER A 334 -24.45 -7.97 -29.35
N GLU A 335 -23.49 -8.86 -29.61
CA GLU A 335 -22.92 -9.78 -28.62
C GLU A 335 -21.81 -9.10 -27.80
N LYS A 336 -22.15 -8.76 -26.55
CA LYS A 336 -21.24 -8.07 -25.62
C LYS A 336 -20.58 -9.03 -24.65
N TRP A 337 -19.27 -8.88 -24.47
CA TRP A 337 -18.56 -9.58 -23.40
C TRP A 337 -18.43 -8.68 -22.18
N MET A 338 -19.40 -8.79 -21.27
CA MET A 338 -19.51 -7.92 -20.10
C MET A 338 -18.75 -8.48 -18.89
N GLU A 339 -17.67 -7.82 -18.47
CA GLU A 339 -16.89 -8.18 -17.28
C GLU A 339 -16.85 -7.05 -16.25
N LYS A 340 -16.71 -7.43 -14.97
CA LYS A 340 -16.55 -6.49 -13.86
C LYS A 340 -15.11 -6.44 -13.33
N VAL A 341 -14.33 -7.47 -13.61
CA VAL A 341 -13.03 -7.70 -13.00
C VAL A 341 -11.98 -7.79 -14.09
N PHE A 342 -10.95 -6.96 -13.99
CA PHE A 342 -9.82 -6.90 -14.91
C PHE A 342 -8.54 -7.15 -14.11
N PHE A 343 -8.02 -8.37 -14.22
CA PHE A 343 -6.70 -8.72 -13.71
C PHE A 343 -5.72 -8.68 -14.87
N ILE A 344 -4.77 -7.74 -14.82
CA ILE A 344 -3.79 -7.50 -15.87
C ILE A 344 -2.40 -7.73 -15.30
N TYR A 345 -1.63 -8.58 -15.96
CA TYR A 345 -0.25 -8.88 -15.58
C TYR A 345 0.69 -8.42 -16.67
N ILE A 346 1.76 -7.74 -16.29
CA ILE A 346 2.81 -7.28 -17.20
C ILE A 346 4.01 -8.21 -17.05
N ILE A 347 4.48 -8.76 -18.17
CA ILE A 347 5.53 -9.78 -18.26
C ILE A 347 6.69 -9.27 -19.11
#